data_AF-A0A6N9BR38-F1
#
_entry.id   AF-A0A6N9BR38-F1
#
_cell.length_a   1.000
_cell.length_b   1.000
_cell.length_c   1.000
_cell.angle_alpha   90.00
_cell.angle_beta   90.00
_cell.angle_gamma   90.00
#
_symmetry.space_group_name_H-M   'P 1'
#
loop_
_entity.id
_entity.type
_entity.pdbx_description
1 polymer ?
#
loop_
_entity_poly.entity_id
_entity_poly.type
_entity_poly.pdbx_seq_one_letter_code
_entity_poly.pdbx_strand_id
1 'polypeptide(L)'
;MDDWLGASPREVAAGLLDFGRSSELLSNDRKLVAKYAQKWVGVCSGEVKAAKDDLDSLLRKLDSRGIPRADTVVRFIEREQRTLIL
;
A
#
# COMPACT_ATOMS: atom_id res chain seq x y z
N MET A 1 -13.34 31.52 -8.57
CA MET A 1 -11.88 31.56 -8.37
C MET A 1 -11.58 30.32 -7.55
N ASP A 2 -11.21 29.26 -8.27
CA ASP A 2 -11.24 27.87 -7.82
C ASP A 2 -10.11 27.58 -6.83
N ASP A 3 -10.49 27.11 -5.64
CA ASP A 3 -9.60 26.65 -4.57
C ASP A 3 -9.24 25.17 -4.84
N TRP A 4 -8.16 24.95 -5.61
CA TRP A 4 -7.69 23.62 -6.06
C TRP A 4 -6.87 22.84 -5.00
N LEU A 5 -6.93 23.23 -3.73
CA LEU A 5 -6.14 22.62 -2.64
C LEU A 5 -7.01 22.38 -1.40
N GLY A 6 -8.15 21.69 -1.57
CA GLY A 6 -9.11 21.35 -0.52
C GLY A 6 -8.62 20.38 0.58
N ALA A 7 -7.31 20.27 0.80
CA ALA A 7 -6.72 19.50 1.89
C ALA A 7 -5.94 20.44 2.83
N SER A 8 -6.34 20.48 4.10
CA SER A 8 -5.65 21.25 5.11
C SER A 8 -4.21 20.75 5.30
N PRO A 9 -3.26 21.60 5.75
CA PRO A 9 -1.89 21.18 6.04
C PRO A 9 -1.79 19.98 6.99
N ARG A 10 -2.79 19.79 7.86
CA ARG A 10 -2.89 18.63 8.75
C ARG A 10 -3.27 17.35 8.01
N GLU A 11 -4.16 17.43 7.02
CA GLU A 11 -4.55 16.29 6.18
C GLU A 11 -3.38 15.85 5.29
N VAL A 12 -2.64 16.81 4.73
CA VAL A 12 -1.42 16.51 3.96
C VAL A 12 -0.36 15.86 4.85
N ALA A 13 -0.13 16.39 6.06
CA ALA A 13 0.82 15.80 6.99
C ALA A 13 0.42 14.38 7.44
N ALA A 14 -0.88 14.14 7.67
CA ALA A 14 -1.41 12.83 8.00
C ALA A 14 -1.20 11.83 6.84
N GLY A 15 -1.50 12.24 5.61
CA GLY A 15 -1.25 11.43 4.41
C GLY A 15 0.23 11.11 4.21
N LEU A 16 1.12 12.07 4.47
CA LEU A 16 2.57 11.87 4.36
C LEU A 16 3.09 10.86 5.41
N LEU A 17 2.59 10.93 6.64
CA LEU A 17 2.93 9.98 7.70
C LEU A 17 2.40 8.57 7.43
N ASP A 18 1.20 8.46 6.89
CA ASP A 18 0.58 7.18 6.52
C ASP A 18 1.35 6.50 5.36
N PHE A 19 1.72 7.31 4.36
CA PHE A 19 2.61 6.89 3.27
C PHE A 19 3.97 6.41 3.80
N GLY A 20 4.58 7.17 4.72
CA GLY A 20 5.85 6.80 5.35
C GLY A 20 5.82 5.44 6.05
N ARG A 21 4.78 5.17 6.84
CA ARG A 21 4.60 3.87 7.53
C ARG A 21 4.38 2.73 6.55
N SER A 22 3.58 2.96 5.51
CA SER A 22 3.32 1.97 4.46
C SER A 22 4.60 1.64 3.69
N SER A 23 5.43 2.66 3.41
CA SER A 23 6.75 2.50 2.77
C SER A 23 7.75 1.74 3.66
N GLU A 24 7.77 2.01 4.96
CA GLU A 24 8.67 1.32 5.91
C GLU A 24 8.33 -0.18 6.07
N LEU A 25 7.04 -0.52 6.06
CA LEU A 25 6.60 -1.91 6.09
C LEU A 25 7.01 -2.65 4.81
N LEU A 26 6.88 -1.99 3.66
CA LEU A 26 7.34 -2.52 2.37
C LEU A 26 8.86 -2.64 2.30
N SER A 27 9.59 -1.74 2.94
CA SER A 27 11.06 -1.76 3.00
C SER A 27 11.58 -2.91 3.90
N ASN A 28 10.78 -3.38 4.86
CA ASN A 28 11.06 -4.56 5.68
C ASN A 28 10.74 -5.89 4.94
N ASP A 29 11.32 -6.04 3.75
CA ASP A 29 11.02 -7.08 2.77
C ASP A 29 11.05 -8.51 3.34
N ARG A 30 11.97 -8.85 4.27
CA ARG A 30 12.13 -10.23 4.74
C ARG A 30 10.86 -10.84 5.35
N LYS A 31 10.10 -10.07 6.13
CA LYS A 31 8.86 -10.57 6.76
C LYS A 31 7.70 -10.67 5.77
N LEU A 32 7.61 -9.73 4.84
CA LEU A 32 6.61 -9.73 3.77
C LEU A 32 6.84 -10.88 2.79
N VAL A 33 8.09 -11.09 2.35
CA VAL A 33 8.47 -12.20 1.47
C VAL A 33 8.17 -13.54 2.14
N ALA A 34 8.52 -13.72 3.42
CA ALA A 34 8.23 -14.97 4.12
C ALA A 34 6.73 -15.30 4.19
N LYS A 35 5.85 -14.30 4.29
CA LYS A 35 4.40 -14.49 4.49
C LYS A 35 3.57 -14.41 3.21
N TYR A 36 4.00 -13.62 2.24
CA TYR A 36 3.23 -13.24 1.06
C TYR A 36 4.02 -13.39 -0.25
N ALA A 37 5.07 -14.21 -0.28
CA ALA A 37 5.77 -14.51 -1.53
C ALA A 37 4.81 -14.87 -2.67
N GLN A 38 5.08 -14.29 -3.84
CA GLN A 38 4.32 -14.43 -5.08
C GLN A 38 2.87 -13.94 -4.99
N LYS A 39 2.60 -12.96 -4.12
CA LYS A 39 1.27 -12.36 -3.97
C LYS A 39 1.31 -10.85 -4.18
N TRP A 40 0.21 -10.33 -4.71
CA TRP A 40 -0.16 -8.94 -4.63
C TRP A 40 -0.63 -8.63 -3.21
N VAL A 41 -0.06 -7.60 -2.61
CA VAL A 41 -0.36 -7.16 -1.24
C VAL A 41 -0.83 -5.70 -1.29
N GLY A 42 -1.97 -5.44 -0.65
CA GLY A 42 -2.49 -4.10 -0.42
C GLY A 42 -2.21 -3.67 1.02
N VAL A 43 -1.49 -2.56 1.19
CA VAL A 43 -1.14 -1.95 2.47
C VAL A 43 -1.84 -0.61 2.59
N CYS A 44 -2.54 -0.38 3.69
CA CYS A 44 -3.19 0.89 4.00
C CYS A 44 -3.01 1.15 5.49
N SER A 45 -2.62 2.38 5.86
CA SER A 45 -2.29 2.76 7.24
C SER A 45 -1.26 1.87 7.92
N GLY A 46 -0.23 1.46 7.17
CA GLY A 46 0.85 0.63 7.70
C GLY A 46 0.44 -0.81 8.04
N GLU A 47 -0.67 -1.30 7.50
CA GLU A 47 -1.11 -2.69 7.70
C GLU A 47 -1.47 -3.37 6.38
N VAL A 48 -1.14 -4.66 6.26
CA VAL A 48 -1.58 -5.49 5.15
C VAL A 48 -3.08 -5.74 5.27
N LYS A 49 -3.87 -5.08 4.43
CA LYS A 49 -5.32 -5.24 4.43
C LYS A 49 -5.81 -6.33 3.49
N ALA A 50 -5.05 -6.71 2.47
CA ALA A 50 -5.38 -7.83 1.60
C ALA A 50 -4.13 -8.41 0.94
N ALA A 51 -4.17 -9.72 0.63
CA ALA A 51 -3.16 -10.40 -0.16
C ALA A 51 -3.82 -11.43 -1.10
N LYS A 52 -3.49 -11.40 -2.39
CA LYS A 52 -4.07 -12.24 -3.44
C LYS A 52 -3.03 -12.60 -4.50
N ASP A 53 -3.26 -13.69 -5.22
CA ASP A 53 -2.33 -14.18 -6.24
C ASP A 53 -2.40 -13.32 -7.52
N ASP A 54 -3.53 -12.62 -7.72
CA ASP A 54 -3.78 -11.71 -8.84
C ASP A 54 -4.21 -10.31 -8.38
N LEU A 55 -3.86 -9.31 -9.19
CA LEU A 55 -4.14 -7.91 -8.90
C LEU A 55 -5.65 -7.60 -8.90
N ASP A 56 -6.40 -8.17 -9.84
CA ASP A 56 -7.84 -7.91 -9.95
C ASP A 56 -8.59 -8.39 -8.71
N SER A 57 -8.31 -9.61 -8.24
CA SER A 57 -8.88 -10.13 -6.99
C SER A 57 -8.40 -9.37 -5.77
N LEU A 58 -7.17 -8.82 -5.78
CA LEU A 58 -6.73 -7.93 -4.71
C LEU A 58 -7.62 -6.69 -4.67
N LEU A 59 -7.80 -6.01 -5.80
CA LEU A 59 -8.59 -4.79 -5.89
C LEU A 59 -10.05 -5.03 -5.51
N ARG A 60 -10.68 -6.09 -6.03
CA ARG A 60 -12.04 -6.49 -5.63
C ARG A 60 -12.12 -6.78 -4.13
N LYS A 61 -11.07 -7.37 -3.54
CA LYS A 61 -11.04 -7.66 -2.10
C LYS A 61 -10.95 -6.38 -1.28
N LEU A 62 -10.18 -5.39 -1.72
CA LEU A 62 -10.08 -4.08 -1.08
C LEU A 62 -11.41 -3.33 -1.16
N ASP A 63 -12.05 -3.30 -2.33
CA ASP A 63 -13.37 -2.67 -2.51
C ASP A 63 -14.43 -3.32 -1.63
N SER A 64 -14.47 -4.67 -1.61
CA SER A 64 -15.41 -5.42 -0.76
C SER A 64 -15.23 -5.16 0.74
N ARG A 65 -14.08 -4.61 1.14
CA ARG A 65 -13.74 -4.24 2.52
C ARG A 65 -13.92 -2.75 2.78
N GLY A 66 -14.39 -1.98 1.80
CA GLY A 66 -14.53 -0.53 1.91
C GLY A 66 -13.19 0.20 2.07
N ILE A 67 -12.09 -0.41 1.60
CA ILE A 67 -10.77 0.20 1.72
C ILE A 67 -10.55 1.11 0.52
N PRO A 68 -10.35 2.42 0.72
CA PRO A 68 -10.15 3.34 -0.38
C PRO A 68 -8.84 3.04 -1.11
N ARG A 69 -8.92 2.87 -2.44
CA ARG A 69 -7.75 2.60 -3.29
C ARG A 69 -6.75 3.75 -3.27
N ALA A 70 -7.23 4.99 -3.14
CA ALA A 70 -6.40 6.19 -3.09
C ALA A 70 -5.41 6.18 -1.92
N ASP A 71 -5.75 5.52 -0.82
CA ASP A 71 -4.94 5.44 0.40
C ASP A 71 -4.29 4.06 0.57
N THR A 72 -4.27 3.24 -0.50
CA THR A 72 -3.71 1.89 -0.48
C THR A 72 -2.50 1.79 -1.38
N VAL A 73 -1.36 1.42 -0.81
CA VAL A 73 -0.16 1.04 -1.57
C VAL A 73 -0.29 -0.43 -1.97
N VAL A 74 -0.17 -0.69 -3.27
CA VAL A 74 -0.22 -2.06 -3.82
C VAL A 74 1.17 -2.45 -4.31
N ARG A 75 1.65 -3.62 -3.87
CA ARG A 75 2.95 -4.17 -4.31
C ARG A 75 2.83 -5.68 -4.57
N PHE A 76 3.49 -6.15 -5.63
CA PHE A 76 3.72 -7.58 -5.82
C PHE A 76 4.99 -8.00 -5.06
N ILE A 77 4.88 -9.03 -4.24
CA ILE A 77 6.00 -9.53 -3.43
C ILE A 77 6.68 -10.66 -4.20
N GLU A 78 7.78 -10.35 -4.89
CA GLU A 78 8.61 -11.37 -5.54
C GLU A 78 9.30 -12.25 -4.48
N ARG A 79 9.51 -13.53 -4.81
CA ARG A 79 10.24 -14.47 -3.94
C ARG A 79 11.72 -14.12 -3.83
N GLU A 80 12.26 -13.49 -4.87
CA GLU A 80 13.65 -13.08 -4.99
C GLU A 80 13.67 -11.55 -5.04
N GLN A 81 14.37 -10.91 -4.10
CA GLN A 81 14.46 -9.46 -4.05
C GLN A 81 15.20 -8.94 -5.27
N ARG A 82 14.49 -8.29 -6.20
CA ARG A 82 15.13 -7.39 -7.15
C ARG A 82 15.41 -6.07 -6.46
N THR A 83 16.67 -5.61 -6.54
CA THR A 83 17.12 -4.32 -6.04
C THR A 83 16.21 -3.20 -6.56
N LEU A 84 15.59 -2.45 -5.65
CA LEU A 84 14.87 -1.23 -5.97
C LEU A 84 15.91 -0.15 -6.33
N ILE A 85 15.89 0.38 -7.55
CA ILE A 85 16.58 1.62 -7.89
C ILE A 85 15.55 2.73 -7.73
N LEU A 86 15.79 3.64 -6.78
CA LEU A 86 15.02 4.86 -6.53
C LEU A 86 15.53 6.01 -7.38
#